data_AF-A0AAD5YFD0-F1
#
_entry.id   AF-A0AAD5YFD0-F1
#
_cell.length_a   1.000
_cell.length_b   1.000
_cell.length_c   1.000
_cell.angle_alpha   90.00
_cell.angle_beta   90.00
_cell.angle_gamma   90.00
#
_symmetry.space_group_name_H-M   'P 1'
#
loop_
_entity.id
_entity.type
_entity.pdbx_description
1 polymer ?
#
loop_
_entity_poly.entity_id
_entity_poly.type
_entity_poly.pdbx_seq_one_letter_code
_entity_poly.pdbx_strand_id
1 'polypeptide(L)'
;MMLSAQAFCRKEYKANHSAAWPGVLDALRRHHITDYSIHYYPPLSLLIANFKYTGTDYAADMKAIAEDEITREWWKVTDTMQESFQEGAVGSGNVIPWWTIQLLSDLHLEVDRLEEPSYSYNFPAHAKVLALLGDIGCAAHDELFTWLRCQLQRFQLVFFVMGNHEPYGLTIVRKQRHSEKPDLTRDLLFNKDDAATRFRTFELDISKDSAILGHFVFLNRDRFDISTRLTVLGCTLWSALDPNQLDALSTRVKDFGRIQGFDSTTFVSLHQKDVAWLQETVARISRDEPSRDVIIFTHHAPTSNGTADPKFEAQPTSSAFATELLSRGDHSWRTEREGIRVYSNQRGYAGGKQGYNPGKSLTFPEE
;
A
#
# COMPACT_ATOMS: atom_id res chain seq x y z
N MET A 1 9.42 6.90 -24.34
CA MET A 1 9.13 5.55 -23.79
C MET A 1 10.39 4.69 -23.89
N MET A 2 10.65 3.81 -22.92
CA MET A 2 11.80 2.89 -22.94
C MET A 2 11.33 1.45 -22.75
N LEU A 3 11.84 0.55 -23.60
CA LEU A 3 11.62 -0.91 -23.54
C LEU A 3 12.97 -1.62 -23.76
N SER A 4 13.05 -2.89 -23.42
CA SER A 4 14.19 -3.76 -23.78
C SER A 4 13.85 -4.52 -25.06
N ALA A 5 14.83 -4.73 -25.94
CA ALA A 5 14.73 -5.64 -27.06
C ALA A 5 15.27 -7.00 -26.63
N GLN A 6 14.55 -8.08 -26.92
CA GLN A 6 15.06 -9.43 -26.67
C GLN A 6 16.32 -9.68 -27.51
N ALA A 7 17.38 -10.15 -26.86
CA ALA A 7 18.70 -10.25 -27.48
C ALA A 7 18.73 -11.09 -28.78
N PHE A 8 17.88 -12.11 -28.87
CA PHE A 8 17.79 -13.01 -30.03
C PHE A 8 16.91 -12.47 -31.17
N CYS A 9 15.96 -11.57 -30.91
CA CYS A 9 15.01 -11.05 -31.91
C CYS A 9 15.46 -9.76 -32.60
N ARG A 10 16.63 -9.20 -32.28
CA ARG A 10 17.05 -7.86 -32.77
C ARG A 10 17.02 -7.69 -34.29
N LYS A 11 17.44 -8.71 -35.06
CA LYS A 11 17.45 -8.62 -36.53
C LYS A 11 16.03 -8.55 -37.08
N GLU A 12 15.13 -9.35 -36.52
CA GLU A 12 13.73 -9.43 -36.90
C GLU A 12 12.98 -8.15 -36.51
N TYR A 13 13.23 -7.63 -35.30
CA TYR A 13 12.68 -6.35 -34.86
C TYR A 13 13.01 -5.21 -35.84
N LYS A 14 14.28 -5.12 -36.27
CA LYS A 14 14.72 -4.12 -37.26
C LYS A 14 14.10 -4.35 -38.64
N ALA A 15 13.98 -5.61 -39.08
CA ALA A 15 13.37 -5.95 -40.36
C ALA A 15 11.88 -5.53 -40.38
N ASN A 16 11.13 -5.87 -39.34
CA ASN A 16 9.74 -5.47 -39.18
C ASN A 16 9.60 -3.94 -39.21
N HIS A 17 10.42 -3.21 -38.43
CA HIS A 17 10.32 -1.75 -38.37
C HIS A 17 10.82 -1.04 -39.64
N SER A 18 11.66 -1.67 -40.46
CA SER A 18 12.06 -1.12 -41.76
C SER A 18 10.91 -1.11 -42.79
N ALA A 19 9.89 -1.95 -42.56
CA ALA A 19 8.69 -2.06 -43.38
C ALA A 19 7.44 -2.05 -42.48
N ALA A 20 7.40 -1.08 -41.54
CA ALA A 20 6.26 -0.92 -40.65
C ALA A 20 4.95 -0.80 -41.45
N TRP A 21 3.91 -1.47 -40.97
CA TRP A 21 2.65 -1.58 -41.72
C TRP A 21 2.03 -0.20 -41.94
N PRO A 22 1.59 0.15 -43.17
CA PRO A 22 1.02 1.46 -43.47
C PRO A 22 -0.13 1.85 -42.54
N GLY A 23 -1.01 0.89 -42.20
CA GLY A 23 -2.13 1.15 -41.29
C GLY A 23 -1.71 1.54 -39.86
N VAL A 24 -0.59 1.02 -39.36
CA VAL A 24 -0.02 1.42 -38.06
C VAL A 24 0.51 2.86 -38.14
N LEU A 25 1.20 3.20 -39.23
CA LEU A 25 1.70 4.55 -39.45
C LEU A 25 0.55 5.56 -39.60
N ASP A 26 -0.54 5.15 -40.24
CA ASP A 26 -1.74 5.98 -40.41
C ASP A 26 -2.52 6.13 -39.11
N ALA A 27 -2.62 5.09 -38.27
CA ALA A 27 -3.17 5.20 -36.91
C ALA A 27 -2.38 6.22 -36.07
N LEU A 28 -1.06 6.12 -36.05
CA LEU A 28 -0.20 7.07 -35.33
C LEU A 28 -0.40 8.51 -35.82
N ARG A 29 -0.44 8.74 -37.15
CA ARG A 29 -0.67 10.07 -37.72
C ARG A 29 -2.07 10.62 -37.43
N ARG A 30 -3.11 9.79 -37.52
CA ARG A 30 -4.50 10.16 -37.21
C ARG A 30 -4.64 10.67 -35.77
N HIS A 31 -3.84 10.13 -34.86
CA HIS A 31 -3.80 10.46 -33.44
C HIS A 31 -2.59 11.35 -33.08
N HIS A 32 -2.20 12.21 -34.02
CA HIS A 32 -1.28 13.33 -33.81
C HIS A 32 0.14 12.96 -33.36
N ILE A 33 0.58 11.72 -33.61
CA ILE A 33 1.97 11.30 -33.41
C ILE A 33 2.75 11.55 -34.71
N THR A 34 3.78 12.39 -34.62
CA THR A 34 4.65 12.80 -35.72
C THR A 34 6.12 12.68 -35.30
N ASP A 35 7.05 12.69 -36.26
CA ASP A 35 8.50 12.65 -35.98
C ASP A 35 8.91 11.50 -35.04
N TYR A 36 8.29 10.32 -35.21
CA TYR A 36 8.49 9.17 -34.33
C TYR A 36 9.74 8.38 -34.76
N SER A 37 10.76 8.39 -33.91
CA SER A 37 11.97 7.56 -34.00
C SER A 37 12.09 6.55 -32.86
N ILE A 38 12.60 5.35 -33.16
CA ILE A 38 13.00 4.33 -32.17
C ILE A 38 14.50 4.07 -32.33
N HIS A 39 15.29 4.38 -31.30
CA HIS A 39 16.72 4.13 -31.26
C HIS A 39 17.03 2.84 -30.51
N TYR A 40 17.98 2.06 -30.99
CA TYR A 40 18.47 0.89 -30.28
C TYR A 40 19.83 1.20 -29.63
N TYR A 41 19.96 0.97 -28.32
CA TYR A 41 21.19 1.11 -27.56
C TYR A 41 21.73 -0.29 -27.17
N PRO A 42 22.71 -0.83 -27.92
CA PRO A 42 23.16 -2.22 -27.77
C PRO A 42 23.68 -2.63 -26.39
N PRO A 43 24.45 -1.79 -25.65
CA PRO A 43 25.06 -2.22 -24.38
C PRO A 43 24.06 -2.69 -23.32
N LEU A 44 22.85 -2.15 -23.35
CA LEU A 44 21.76 -2.48 -22.42
C LEU A 44 20.55 -3.10 -23.13
N SER A 45 20.70 -3.42 -24.42
CA SER A 45 19.60 -3.88 -25.29
C SER A 45 18.35 -2.98 -25.25
N LEU A 46 18.51 -1.66 -25.12
CA LEU A 46 17.37 -0.74 -24.97
C LEU A 46 16.79 -0.28 -26.31
N LEU A 47 15.47 -0.17 -26.35
CA LEU A 47 14.70 0.55 -27.36
C LEU A 47 14.22 1.87 -26.75
N ILE A 48 14.65 2.98 -27.34
CA ILE A 48 14.36 4.34 -26.87
C ILE A 48 13.50 5.03 -27.93
N ALA A 49 12.22 5.16 -27.62
CA ALA A 49 11.21 5.77 -28.48
C ALA A 49 11.04 7.26 -28.14
N ASN A 50 11.13 8.12 -29.16
CA ASN A 50 10.79 9.55 -29.11
C ASN A 50 9.87 9.92 -30.26
N PHE A 51 8.94 10.84 -30.02
CA PHE A 51 8.02 11.37 -31.02
C PHE A 51 7.54 12.76 -30.61
N LYS A 52 6.93 13.48 -31.55
CA LYS A 52 6.21 14.73 -31.31
C LYS A 52 4.71 14.47 -31.32
N TYR A 53 4.04 14.87 -30.25
CA TYR A 53 2.59 14.86 -30.16
C TYR A 53 2.05 16.27 -30.45
N THR A 54 1.08 16.38 -31.37
CA THR A 54 0.53 17.67 -31.82
C THR A 54 -0.98 17.83 -31.57
N GLY A 55 -1.60 16.91 -30.83
CA GLY A 55 -3.02 16.96 -30.51
C GLY A 55 -3.32 17.75 -29.23
N THR A 56 -4.58 17.75 -28.81
CA THR A 56 -5.05 18.46 -27.61
C THR A 56 -5.45 17.56 -26.46
N ASP A 57 -5.69 16.26 -26.70
CA ASP A 57 -6.04 15.27 -25.68
C ASP A 57 -5.24 13.97 -25.87
N TYR A 58 -4.07 13.94 -25.24
CA TYR A 58 -3.13 12.82 -25.41
C TYR A 58 -3.70 11.49 -24.92
N ALA A 59 -4.49 11.52 -23.84
CA ALA A 59 -5.05 10.31 -23.26
C ALA A 59 -6.10 9.68 -24.20
N ALA A 60 -7.02 10.51 -24.73
CA ALA A 60 -8.01 10.03 -25.69
C ALA A 60 -7.36 9.48 -26.97
N ASP A 61 -6.33 10.14 -27.50
CA ASP A 61 -5.62 9.71 -28.70
C ASP A 61 -4.84 8.41 -28.49
N MET A 62 -4.16 8.24 -27.35
CA MET A 62 -3.48 6.98 -27.03
C MET A 62 -4.48 5.83 -26.85
N LYS A 63 -5.65 6.10 -26.25
CA LYS A 63 -6.72 5.10 -26.13
C LYS A 63 -7.25 4.68 -27.50
N ALA A 64 -7.48 5.62 -28.40
CA ALA A 64 -7.93 5.32 -29.76
C ALA A 64 -6.89 4.51 -30.57
N ILE A 65 -5.59 4.81 -30.42
CA ILE A 65 -4.52 3.97 -30.99
C ILE A 65 -4.56 2.55 -30.40
N ALA A 66 -4.80 2.41 -29.10
CA ALA A 66 -4.87 1.09 -28.46
C ALA A 66 -6.09 0.25 -28.89
N GLU A 67 -7.16 0.90 -29.34
CA GLU A 67 -8.37 0.27 -29.87
C GLU A 67 -8.25 -0.07 -31.37
N ASP A 68 -7.31 0.53 -32.11
CA ASP A 68 -7.11 0.31 -33.54
C ASP A 68 -6.69 -1.14 -33.86
N GLU A 69 -7.49 -1.82 -34.69
CA GLU A 69 -7.34 -3.24 -34.99
C GLU A 69 -5.98 -3.56 -35.64
N ILE A 70 -5.51 -2.73 -36.56
CA ILE A 70 -4.24 -2.93 -37.26
C ILE A 70 -3.08 -2.77 -36.29
N THR A 71 -3.15 -1.78 -35.40
CA THR A 71 -2.16 -1.55 -34.34
C THR A 71 -2.09 -2.74 -33.37
N ARG A 72 -3.23 -3.33 -33.00
CA ARG A 72 -3.26 -4.52 -32.14
C ARG A 72 -2.67 -5.76 -32.82
N GLU A 73 -2.94 -5.98 -34.11
CA GLU A 73 -2.31 -7.06 -34.87
C GLU A 73 -0.79 -6.85 -35.00
N TRP A 74 -0.35 -5.61 -35.18
CA TRP A 74 1.07 -5.27 -35.18
C TRP A 74 1.74 -5.58 -33.84
N TRP A 75 1.11 -5.25 -32.71
CA TRP A 75 1.62 -5.57 -31.38
C TRP A 75 1.79 -7.06 -31.13
N LYS A 76 0.88 -7.92 -31.61
CA LYS A 76 1.05 -9.38 -31.51
C LYS A 76 2.37 -9.87 -32.11
N VAL A 77 2.89 -9.16 -33.12
CA VAL A 77 4.21 -9.46 -33.72
C VAL A 77 5.32 -8.84 -32.89
N THR A 78 5.25 -7.53 -32.61
CA THR A 78 6.37 -6.81 -31.99
C THR A 78 6.57 -7.11 -30.51
N ASP A 79 5.49 -7.39 -29.76
CA ASP A 79 5.55 -7.69 -28.33
C ASP A 79 6.39 -8.95 -28.05
N THR A 80 6.36 -9.93 -28.96
CA THR A 80 7.18 -11.16 -28.85
C THR A 80 8.69 -10.89 -28.93
N MET A 81 9.09 -9.68 -29.34
CA MET A 81 10.48 -9.27 -29.55
C MET A 81 10.94 -8.25 -28.51
N GLN A 82 10.06 -7.87 -27.59
CA GLN A 82 10.26 -6.83 -26.59
C GLN A 82 10.15 -7.42 -25.17
N GLU A 83 10.73 -6.71 -24.23
CA GLU A 83 10.58 -6.96 -22.81
C GLU A 83 10.33 -5.61 -22.13
N SER A 84 9.31 -5.58 -21.27
CA SER A 84 8.96 -4.37 -20.53
C SER A 84 9.80 -4.25 -19.26
N PHE A 85 10.21 -3.03 -18.94
CA PHE A 85 10.72 -2.72 -17.59
C PHE A 85 9.63 -2.77 -16.52
N GLN A 86 8.37 -2.83 -16.95
CA GLN A 86 7.25 -3.09 -16.07
C GLN A 86 7.08 -4.60 -15.89
N GLU A 87 7.63 -5.11 -14.80
CA GLU A 87 7.41 -6.48 -14.32
C GLU A 87 5.90 -6.84 -14.31
N GLY A 88 5.54 -7.96 -14.93
CA GLY A 88 4.16 -8.42 -15.12
C GLY A 88 3.50 -7.98 -16.42
N ALA A 89 4.12 -7.10 -17.22
CA ALA A 89 3.65 -6.79 -18.57
C ALA A 89 3.78 -8.01 -19.47
N VAL A 90 2.69 -8.38 -20.17
CA VAL A 90 2.68 -9.48 -21.15
C VAL A 90 2.48 -8.99 -22.59
N GLY A 91 2.60 -7.68 -22.82
CA GLY A 91 2.46 -7.03 -24.13
C GLY A 91 1.88 -5.63 -24.04
N SER A 92 1.73 -4.98 -25.19
CA SER A 92 1.26 -3.60 -25.37
C SER A 92 -0.26 -3.45 -25.27
N GLY A 93 -1.01 -4.55 -25.48
CA GLY A 93 -2.48 -4.53 -25.57
C GLY A 93 -3.25 -4.73 -24.26
N ASN A 94 -2.57 -5.02 -23.15
CA ASN A 94 -3.23 -5.20 -21.86
C ASN A 94 -3.06 -3.93 -21.02
N VAL A 95 -4.15 -3.45 -20.43
CA VAL A 95 -4.08 -2.47 -19.35
C VAL A 95 -3.30 -3.13 -18.23
N ILE A 96 -2.05 -2.74 -18.04
CA ILE A 96 -1.31 -3.12 -16.85
C ILE A 96 -1.85 -2.22 -15.75
N PRO A 97 -2.55 -2.75 -14.75
CA PRO A 97 -2.99 -1.91 -13.65
C PRO A 97 -1.75 -1.47 -12.88
N TRP A 98 -1.48 -0.16 -12.88
CA TRP A 98 -0.20 0.40 -12.45
C TRP A 98 -0.06 0.34 -10.91
N TRP A 99 -1.15 0.16 -10.15
CA TRP A 99 -1.10 -0.12 -8.71
C TRP A 99 -1.74 -1.45 -8.34
N THR A 100 -0.90 -2.48 -8.25
CA THR A 100 -1.22 -3.67 -7.47
C THR A 100 -0.54 -3.55 -6.11
N ILE A 101 -1.31 -3.70 -5.03
CA ILE A 101 -0.86 -3.60 -3.64
C ILE A 101 -1.05 -4.96 -2.98
N GLN A 102 0.05 -5.58 -2.56
CA GLN A 102 0.04 -6.80 -1.75
C GLN A 102 -0.24 -6.45 -0.29
N LEU A 103 -1.13 -7.17 0.37
CA LEU A 103 -1.61 -6.87 1.72
C LEU A 103 -1.11 -7.91 2.72
N LEU A 104 -0.56 -7.50 3.86
CA LEU A 104 -0.32 -8.36 5.02
C LEU A 104 -0.70 -7.62 6.31
N SER A 105 -1.24 -8.34 7.28
CA SER A 105 -1.48 -7.84 8.65
C SER A 105 -1.39 -8.98 9.65
N ASP A 106 -1.28 -8.65 10.93
CA ASP A 106 -1.33 -9.60 12.05
C ASP A 106 -0.29 -10.72 11.92
N LEU A 107 0.93 -10.38 11.50
CA LEU A 107 2.03 -11.35 11.36
C LEU A 107 2.57 -11.78 12.73
N HIS A 108 2.52 -10.88 13.73
CA HIS A 108 2.98 -11.07 15.10
C HIS A 108 4.40 -11.66 15.22
N LEU A 109 5.35 -11.13 14.44
CA LEU A 109 6.73 -11.64 14.34
C LEU A 109 7.50 -11.64 15.68
N GLU A 110 7.05 -10.85 16.65
CA GLU A 110 7.60 -10.77 18.01
C GLU A 110 7.16 -11.91 18.94
N VAL A 111 6.02 -12.57 18.64
CA VAL A 111 5.46 -13.65 19.45
C VAL A 111 5.62 -15.00 18.74
N ASP A 112 5.50 -15.00 17.42
CA ASP A 112 5.45 -16.22 16.64
C ASP A 112 6.85 -16.77 16.35
N ARG A 113 7.24 -17.80 17.10
CA ARG A 113 8.56 -18.46 17.02
C ARG A 113 8.53 -19.76 16.21
N LEU A 114 7.62 -19.85 15.25
CA LEU A 114 7.55 -21.02 14.36
C LEU A 114 8.80 -21.17 13.49
N GLU A 115 9.48 -20.06 13.22
CA GLU A 115 10.75 -20.02 12.50
C GLU A 115 11.83 -19.39 13.39
N GLU A 116 13.01 -20.00 13.41
CA GLU A 116 14.21 -19.45 14.04
C GLU A 116 15.19 -19.02 12.95
N PRO A 117 15.77 -17.81 13.02
CA PRO A 117 15.68 -16.84 14.12
C PRO A 117 14.33 -16.09 14.20
N SER A 118 14.00 -15.52 15.35
CA SER A 118 12.85 -14.60 15.51
C SER A 118 12.86 -13.49 14.47
N TYR A 119 11.68 -12.99 14.07
CA TYR A 119 11.53 -12.09 12.91
C TYR A 119 12.02 -12.71 11.59
N SER A 120 12.01 -14.04 11.46
CA SER A 120 12.04 -14.74 10.18
C SER A 120 10.61 -14.96 9.70
N TYR A 121 10.25 -14.34 8.59
CA TYR A 121 9.04 -14.68 7.84
C TYR A 121 9.25 -14.35 6.37
N ASN A 122 9.23 -15.39 5.54
CA ASN A 122 9.37 -15.28 4.10
C ASN A 122 8.03 -15.51 3.41
N PHE A 123 7.74 -14.69 2.41
CA PHE A 123 6.51 -14.75 1.62
C PHE A 123 6.83 -14.31 0.19
N PRO A 124 6.16 -14.82 -0.86
CA PRO A 124 6.42 -14.41 -2.24
C PRO A 124 6.02 -12.94 -2.47
N ALA A 125 6.79 -12.22 -3.29
CA ALA A 125 6.42 -10.88 -3.75
C ALA A 125 5.49 -11.02 -4.97
N HIS A 126 4.22 -10.60 -4.83
CA HIS A 126 3.20 -10.63 -5.87
C HIS A 126 2.86 -9.23 -6.40
N ALA A 127 3.53 -8.20 -5.91
CA ALA A 127 3.33 -6.81 -6.30
C ALA A 127 4.58 -5.98 -5.99
N LYS A 128 4.66 -4.78 -6.57
CA LYS A 128 5.72 -3.80 -6.28
C LYS A 128 5.45 -2.99 -5.01
N VAL A 129 4.19 -2.88 -4.62
CA VAL A 129 3.74 -2.17 -3.42
C VAL A 129 3.29 -3.17 -2.38
N LEU A 130 3.80 -3.05 -1.16
CA LEU A 130 3.40 -3.82 0.00
C LEU A 130 2.69 -2.91 1.00
N ALA A 131 1.54 -3.34 1.52
CA ALA A 131 0.88 -2.70 2.64
C ALA A 131 0.93 -3.64 3.86
N LEU A 132 1.57 -3.15 4.91
CA LEU A 132 1.73 -3.79 6.20
C LEU A 132 0.77 -3.11 7.19
N LEU A 133 -0.36 -3.75 7.46
CA LEU A 133 -1.56 -3.13 8.04
C LEU A 133 -1.78 -3.53 9.51
N GLY A 134 -0.76 -3.31 10.33
CA GLY A 134 -0.81 -3.51 11.78
C GLY A 134 -0.49 -4.92 12.25
N ASP A 135 -0.06 -4.98 13.51
CA ASP A 135 0.38 -6.18 14.23
C ASP A 135 1.42 -7.00 13.46
N ILE A 136 2.40 -6.31 12.87
CA ILE A 136 3.52 -6.92 12.14
C ILE A 136 4.60 -7.37 13.11
N GLY A 137 4.93 -6.53 14.09
CA GLY A 137 6.00 -6.75 15.04
C GLY A 137 6.04 -5.67 16.11
N CYS A 138 6.85 -5.88 17.14
CA CYS A 138 7.02 -4.92 18.23
C CYS A 138 8.13 -3.90 17.92
N ALA A 139 7.82 -2.61 18.00
CA ALA A 139 8.78 -1.53 17.74
C ALA A 139 9.87 -1.42 18.83
N ALA A 140 9.72 -2.08 19.98
CA ALA A 140 10.81 -2.18 20.95
C ALA A 140 11.95 -3.09 20.48
N HIS A 141 11.73 -3.95 19.47
CA HIS A 141 12.70 -4.90 18.96
C HIS A 141 13.36 -4.36 17.67
N ASP A 142 14.69 -4.23 17.66
CA ASP A 142 15.44 -3.73 16.50
C ASP A 142 15.36 -4.68 15.29
N GLU A 143 15.04 -5.95 15.55
CA GLU A 143 14.81 -7.01 14.58
C GLU A 143 13.63 -6.71 13.67
N LEU A 144 12.58 -6.01 14.14
CA LEU A 144 11.47 -5.55 13.30
C LEU A 144 12.00 -4.64 12.19
N PHE A 145 12.83 -3.66 12.53
CA PHE A 145 13.37 -2.70 11.58
C PHE A 145 14.39 -3.35 10.64
N THR A 146 15.08 -4.40 11.10
CA THR A 146 15.93 -5.23 10.24
C THR A 146 15.08 -5.99 9.21
N TRP A 147 13.98 -6.61 9.64
CA TRP A 147 13.06 -7.30 8.75
C TRP A 147 12.39 -6.34 7.75
N LEU A 148 11.99 -5.13 8.18
CA LEU A 148 11.45 -4.09 7.31
C LEU A 148 12.46 -3.64 6.23
N ARG A 149 13.75 -3.49 6.59
CA ARG A 149 14.83 -3.24 5.61
C ARG A 149 14.91 -4.31 4.54
N CYS A 150 14.76 -5.59 4.93
CA CYS A 150 14.74 -6.68 3.96
C CYS A 150 13.55 -6.56 3.00
N GLN A 151 12.38 -6.09 3.46
CA GLN A 151 11.24 -5.90 2.56
C GLN A 151 11.46 -4.74 1.59
N LEU A 152 12.16 -3.68 2.00
CA LEU A 152 12.52 -2.56 1.13
C LEU A 152 13.57 -2.91 0.05
N GLN A 153 14.17 -4.11 0.11
CA GLN A 153 14.98 -4.65 -0.98
C GLN A 153 14.13 -5.42 -2.01
N ARG A 154 12.89 -5.75 -1.66
CA ARG A 154 11.98 -6.62 -2.44
C ARG A 154 10.80 -5.85 -3.03
N PHE A 155 10.40 -4.76 -2.38
CA PHE A 155 9.27 -3.92 -2.74
C PHE A 155 9.73 -2.49 -3.00
N GLN A 156 9.17 -1.86 -4.03
CA GLN A 156 9.49 -0.47 -4.39
C GLN A 156 8.87 0.53 -3.41
N LEU A 157 7.73 0.15 -2.81
CA LEU A 157 7.01 0.96 -1.84
C LEU A 157 6.41 0.07 -0.76
N VAL A 158 6.64 0.42 0.50
CA VAL A 158 6.10 -0.26 1.67
C VAL A 158 5.30 0.74 2.49
N PHE A 159 3.98 0.62 2.47
CA PHE A 159 3.10 1.31 3.40
C PHE A 159 3.05 0.57 4.73
N PHE A 160 3.15 1.30 5.83
CA PHE A 160 3.08 0.75 7.17
C PHE A 160 2.05 1.51 8.02
N VAL A 161 1.10 0.78 8.58
CA VAL A 161 0.18 1.25 9.62
C VAL A 161 0.48 0.44 10.88
N MET A 162 0.60 1.11 12.03
CA MET A 162 0.74 0.43 13.32
C MET A 162 -0.59 -0.19 13.75
N GLY A 163 -0.52 -1.38 14.32
CA GLY A 163 -1.55 -1.96 15.16
C GLY A 163 -1.30 -1.71 16.65
N ASN A 164 -1.90 -2.56 17.49
CA ASN A 164 -1.81 -2.46 18.94
C ASN A 164 -0.57 -3.17 19.51
N HIS A 165 0.05 -4.08 18.75
CA HIS A 165 1.28 -4.79 19.15
C HIS A 165 2.56 -3.98 18.95
N GLU A 166 2.63 -3.14 17.92
CA GLU A 166 3.77 -2.28 17.64
C GLU A 166 4.24 -1.45 18.86
N PRO A 167 3.35 -0.84 19.67
CA PRO A 167 3.75 -0.08 20.85
C PRO A 167 3.98 -0.92 22.12
N TYR A 168 3.97 -2.25 22.09
CA TYR A 168 4.25 -3.06 23.28
C TYR A 168 5.63 -2.74 23.86
N GLY A 169 5.68 -2.51 25.17
CA GLY A 169 6.90 -2.09 25.88
C GLY A 169 7.29 -0.63 25.66
N LEU A 170 6.54 0.14 24.87
CA LEU A 170 6.77 1.56 24.57
C LEU A 170 5.53 2.41 24.91
N THR A 171 5.66 3.72 24.79
CA THR A 171 4.54 4.68 24.82
C THR A 171 3.94 4.87 23.43
N ILE A 172 2.69 5.30 23.37
CA ILE A 172 1.98 5.68 22.13
C ILE A 172 1.50 7.14 22.13
N VAL A 173 1.46 7.77 23.31
CA VAL A 173 1.15 9.19 23.48
C VAL A 173 2.32 9.84 24.20
N ARG A 174 2.86 10.88 23.56
CA ARG A 174 3.89 11.72 24.17
C ARG A 174 3.35 12.34 25.47
N LYS A 175 4.03 12.11 26.59
CA LYS A 175 3.87 12.99 27.76
C LYS A 175 4.40 14.37 27.36
N GLN A 176 3.53 15.36 27.19
CA GLN A 176 3.99 16.74 27.09
C GLN A 176 4.75 17.08 28.38
N ARG A 177 6.05 17.38 28.28
CA ARG A 177 6.76 18.02 29.37
C ARG A 177 6.20 19.43 29.49
N HIS A 178 5.74 19.80 30.69
CA HIS A 178 4.95 20.99 30.99
C HIS A 178 5.63 22.36 30.69
N SER A 179 6.73 22.45 29.96
CA SER A 179 7.50 23.70 29.86
C SER A 179 8.32 23.92 28.58
N GLU A 180 8.21 23.10 27.54
CA GLU A 180 9.06 23.27 26.33
C GLU A 180 8.23 23.46 25.06
N LYS A 181 8.62 24.45 24.24
CA LYS A 181 8.08 24.62 22.89
C LYS A 181 8.47 23.39 22.05
N PRO A 182 7.56 22.85 21.22
CA PRO A 182 7.86 21.69 20.38
C PRO A 182 9.00 22.02 19.39
N ASP A 183 10.08 21.25 19.44
CA ASP A 183 11.21 21.30 18.51
C ASP A 183 11.29 19.96 17.77
N LEU A 184 10.67 19.92 16.59
CA LEU A 184 10.45 18.71 15.80
C LEU A 184 11.75 17.96 15.46
N THR A 185 12.87 18.66 15.26
CA THR A 185 14.16 18.02 14.91
C THR A 185 14.87 17.43 16.12
N ARG A 186 14.78 18.06 17.30
CA ARG A 186 15.35 17.48 18.55
C ARG A 186 14.51 16.32 19.08
N ASP A 187 13.20 16.37 18.88
CA ASP A 187 12.26 15.36 19.37
C ASP A 187 12.36 14.02 18.62
N LEU A 188 12.62 14.05 17.31
CA LEU A 188 12.83 12.85 16.49
C LEU A 188 14.16 12.13 16.78
N LEU A 189 15.14 12.83 17.38
CA LEU A 189 16.49 12.30 17.57
C LEU A 189 16.65 11.46 18.86
N PHE A 190 15.72 11.53 19.83
CA PHE A 190 15.98 10.96 21.16
C PHE A 190 14.81 10.27 21.87
N ASN A 191 13.58 10.27 21.34
CA ASN A 191 12.47 9.57 22.02
C ASN A 191 12.28 8.12 21.50
N LYS A 192 13.23 7.23 21.84
CA LYS A 192 13.13 5.80 21.54
C LYS A 192 12.03 5.08 22.33
N ASP A 193 11.44 5.75 23.32
CA ASP A 193 10.40 5.19 24.18
C ASP A 193 8.99 5.39 23.58
N ASP A 194 8.86 5.96 22.38
CA ASP A 194 7.59 6.14 21.66
C ASP A 194 7.60 5.40 20.32
N ALA A 195 6.61 4.55 20.10
CA ALA A 195 6.59 3.66 18.93
C ALA A 195 6.45 4.41 17.60
N ALA A 196 5.59 5.44 17.54
CA ALA A 196 5.41 6.24 16.33
C ALA A 196 6.70 7.01 15.97
N THR A 197 7.41 7.52 16.97
CA THR A 197 8.71 8.18 16.79
C THR A 197 9.72 7.21 16.17
N ARG A 198 9.79 5.95 16.63
CA ARG A 198 10.70 4.96 16.05
C ARG A 198 10.42 4.69 14.57
N PHE A 199 9.17 4.56 14.15
CA PHE A 199 8.83 4.39 12.73
C PHE A 199 9.14 5.64 11.89
N ARG A 200 8.92 6.85 12.42
CA ARG A 200 9.30 8.10 11.75
C ARG A 200 10.82 8.24 11.63
N THR A 201 11.58 7.87 12.65
CA THR A 201 13.04 7.84 12.59
C THR A 201 13.49 6.83 11.54
N PHE A 202 12.91 5.63 11.51
CA PHE A 202 13.20 4.63 10.48
C PHE A 202 12.91 5.14 9.06
N GLU A 203 11.75 5.75 8.82
CA GLU A 203 11.39 6.37 7.55
C GLU A 203 12.44 7.41 7.10
N LEU A 204 12.87 8.29 8.02
CA LEU A 204 13.89 9.31 7.76
C LEU A 204 15.29 8.72 7.52
N ASP A 205 15.66 7.65 8.21
CA ASP A 205 16.96 7.01 8.03
C ASP A 205 17.02 6.29 6.68
N ILE A 206 15.97 5.55 6.33
CA ILE A 206 15.88 4.82 5.06
C ILE A 206 15.88 5.78 3.86
N SER A 207 15.16 6.90 3.94
CA SER A 207 15.14 7.89 2.84
C SER A 207 16.51 8.51 2.53
N LYS A 208 17.48 8.41 3.44
CA LYS A 208 18.86 8.89 3.26
C LYS A 208 19.84 7.79 2.87
N ASP A 209 19.43 6.53 2.98
CA ASP A 209 20.28 5.38 2.72
C ASP A 209 20.21 4.98 1.23
N SER A 210 21.26 5.32 0.47
CA SER A 210 21.34 5.03 -0.95
C SER A 210 21.47 3.54 -1.29
N ALA A 211 21.71 2.68 -0.29
CA ALA A 211 21.75 1.22 -0.48
C ALA A 211 20.35 0.58 -0.42
N ILE A 212 19.33 1.31 0.03
CA ILE A 212 17.95 0.83 0.05
C ILE A 212 17.25 1.20 -1.27
N LEU A 213 16.64 0.20 -1.91
CA LEU A 213 16.00 0.36 -3.23
C LEU A 213 14.56 0.87 -3.14
N GLY A 214 13.83 0.47 -2.09
CA GLY A 214 12.42 0.80 -1.88
C GLY A 214 12.19 1.98 -0.95
N HIS A 215 11.00 2.55 -1.02
CA HIS A 215 10.53 3.62 -0.14
C HIS A 215 9.65 3.08 0.98
N PHE A 216 9.91 3.55 2.20
CA PHE A 216 9.05 3.27 3.35
C PHE A 216 8.14 4.47 3.61
N VAL A 217 6.85 4.23 3.81
CA VAL A 217 5.87 5.26 4.14
C VAL A 217 5.12 4.85 5.38
N PHE A 218 5.35 5.59 6.47
CA PHE A 218 4.64 5.39 7.72
C PHE A 218 3.36 6.23 7.76
N LEU A 219 2.21 5.57 7.88
CA LEU A 219 0.91 6.21 7.91
C LEU A 219 0.34 6.20 9.33
N ASN A 220 0.29 7.37 9.97
CA ASN A 220 -0.29 7.58 11.28
C ASN A 220 -1.10 8.87 11.31
N ARG A 221 -2.38 8.76 10.92
CA ARG A 221 -3.23 9.90 10.55
C ARG A 221 -2.56 10.73 9.47
N ASP A 222 -2.14 10.04 8.41
CA ASP A 222 -1.36 10.63 7.32
C ASP A 222 -1.93 10.28 5.93
N ARG A 223 -1.55 11.09 4.95
CA ARG A 223 -1.98 11.01 3.55
C ARG A 223 -0.77 10.84 2.64
N PHE A 224 -0.85 9.89 1.72
CA PHE A 224 0.13 9.71 0.65
C PHE A 224 -0.59 9.70 -0.71
N ASP A 225 -0.22 10.63 -1.58
CA ASP A 225 -0.75 10.68 -2.94
C ASP A 225 0.11 9.81 -3.84
N ILE A 226 -0.47 8.68 -4.29
CA ILE A 226 0.18 7.74 -5.20
C ILE A 226 0.25 8.34 -6.62
N SER A 227 -0.85 8.92 -7.08
CA SER A 227 -0.93 9.65 -8.35
C SER A 227 -1.82 10.88 -8.19
N THR A 228 -2.13 11.59 -9.29
CA THR A 228 -3.10 12.69 -9.29
C THR A 228 -4.55 12.21 -9.11
N ARG A 229 -4.82 10.91 -9.26
CA ARG A 229 -6.14 10.30 -9.04
C ARG A 229 -6.23 9.40 -7.83
N LEU A 230 -5.14 8.79 -7.38
CA LEU A 230 -5.18 7.83 -6.27
C LEU A 230 -4.47 8.36 -5.01
N THR A 231 -5.18 8.34 -3.89
CA THR A 231 -4.67 8.72 -2.57
C THR A 231 -4.82 7.57 -1.59
N VAL A 232 -3.79 7.35 -0.77
CA VAL A 232 -3.83 6.47 0.39
C VAL A 232 -3.91 7.31 1.65
N LEU A 233 -4.86 6.99 2.52
CA LEU A 233 -4.96 7.47 3.89
C LEU A 233 -4.61 6.32 4.84
N GLY A 234 -3.95 6.60 5.96
CA GLY A 234 -3.75 5.55 6.96
C GLY A 234 -3.63 6.03 8.40
N CYS A 235 -4.20 5.23 9.30
CA CYS A 235 -4.12 5.38 10.75
C CYS A 235 -4.40 4.03 11.40
N THR A 236 -3.98 3.81 12.66
CA THR A 236 -4.34 2.60 13.41
C THR A 236 -5.85 2.37 13.46
N LEU A 237 -6.62 3.45 13.52
CA LEU A 237 -8.06 3.44 13.80
C LEU A 237 -8.32 2.70 15.11
N TRP A 238 -7.91 3.27 16.24
CA TRP A 238 -8.36 2.75 17.55
C TRP A 238 -9.90 2.64 17.55
N SER A 239 -10.46 1.73 18.33
CA SER A 239 -11.89 1.38 18.28
C SER A 239 -12.74 2.07 19.35
N ALA A 240 -14.06 2.05 19.19
CA ALA A 240 -14.98 2.58 20.18
C ALA A 240 -15.23 1.51 21.27
N LEU A 241 -14.67 1.71 22.46
CA LEU A 241 -14.90 0.81 23.59
C LEU A 241 -16.37 0.87 24.05
N ASP A 242 -16.98 -0.29 24.33
CA ASP A 242 -18.31 -0.34 24.97
C ASP A 242 -18.19 0.16 26.42
N PRO A 243 -18.84 1.28 26.78
CA PRO A 243 -18.78 1.83 28.13
C PRO A 243 -19.32 0.86 29.18
N ASN A 244 -20.23 -0.05 28.82
CA ASN A 244 -20.81 -1.03 29.74
C ASN A 244 -19.88 -2.21 30.02
N GLN A 245 -18.79 -2.36 29.25
CA GLN A 245 -17.83 -3.46 29.37
C GLN A 245 -16.44 -2.99 29.81
N LEU A 246 -16.28 -1.73 30.24
CA LEU A 246 -14.97 -1.14 30.53
C LEU A 246 -14.15 -1.92 31.56
N ASP A 247 -14.78 -2.48 32.58
CA ASP A 247 -14.07 -3.30 33.57
C ASP A 247 -13.48 -4.58 32.95
N ALA A 248 -14.29 -5.27 32.13
CA ALA A 248 -13.86 -6.47 31.42
C ALA A 248 -12.77 -6.14 30.38
N LEU A 249 -12.93 -5.03 29.63
CA LEU A 249 -11.97 -4.54 28.65
C LEU A 249 -10.64 -4.19 29.30
N SER A 250 -10.66 -3.38 30.36
CA SER A 250 -9.45 -2.90 31.06
C SER A 250 -8.65 -4.06 31.67
N THR A 251 -9.32 -5.15 32.04
CA THR A 251 -8.68 -6.34 32.63
C THR A 251 -8.19 -7.34 31.59
N ARG A 252 -8.93 -7.52 30.48
CA ARG A 252 -8.72 -8.63 29.53
C ARG A 252 -7.96 -8.22 28.27
N VAL A 253 -8.04 -6.96 27.86
CA VAL A 253 -7.31 -6.44 26.71
C VAL A 253 -5.85 -6.22 27.14
N LYS A 254 -4.95 -7.00 26.54
CA LYS A 254 -3.53 -7.02 26.93
C LYS A 254 -2.83 -5.68 26.72
N ASP A 255 -3.35 -4.86 25.81
CA ASP A 255 -2.78 -3.57 25.43
C ASP A 255 -2.61 -2.64 26.64
N PHE A 256 -3.59 -2.59 27.55
CA PHE A 256 -3.54 -1.77 28.76
C PHE A 256 -2.43 -2.19 29.74
N GLY A 257 -2.00 -3.45 29.68
CA GLY A 257 -0.90 -3.96 30.50
C GLY A 257 0.46 -3.95 29.79
N ARG A 258 0.48 -3.80 28.46
CA ARG A 258 1.69 -3.94 27.64
C ARG A 258 2.18 -2.64 27.02
N ILE A 259 1.31 -1.67 26.80
CA ILE A 259 1.67 -0.34 26.31
C ILE A 259 1.88 0.58 27.53
N GLN A 260 3.03 1.27 27.57
CA GLN A 260 3.40 2.09 28.71
C GLN A 260 2.48 3.31 28.83
N GLY A 261 1.85 3.47 30.00
CA GLY A 261 0.98 4.61 30.29
C GLY A 261 -0.31 4.63 29.48
N PHE A 262 -0.76 3.48 29.01
CA PHE A 262 -1.94 3.33 28.17
C PHE A 262 -3.13 2.80 28.97
N ASP A 263 -4.24 3.54 28.95
CA ASP A 263 -5.48 3.21 29.64
C ASP A 263 -6.69 3.41 28.70
N SER A 264 -7.89 3.07 29.19
CA SER A 264 -9.14 3.21 28.41
C SER A 264 -9.38 4.65 27.98
N THR A 265 -9.00 5.64 28.80
CA THR A 265 -9.12 7.08 28.47
C THR A 265 -8.25 7.43 27.26
N THR A 266 -7.01 6.97 27.26
CA THR A 266 -6.06 7.18 26.18
C THR A 266 -6.52 6.46 24.91
N PHE A 267 -7.00 5.22 25.03
CA PHE A 267 -7.57 4.44 23.93
C PHE A 267 -8.72 5.18 23.26
N VAL A 268 -9.71 5.64 24.04
CA VAL A 268 -10.86 6.40 23.53
C VAL A 268 -10.41 7.72 22.90
N SER A 269 -9.45 8.42 23.49
CA SER A 269 -8.91 9.66 22.93
C SER A 269 -8.23 9.44 21.57
N LEU A 270 -7.48 8.34 21.41
CA LEU A 270 -6.86 8.00 20.13
C LEU A 270 -7.91 7.64 19.08
N HIS A 271 -8.94 6.87 19.45
CA HIS A 271 -10.06 6.55 18.56
C HIS A 271 -10.74 7.82 18.03
N GLN A 272 -11.08 8.75 18.92
CA GLN A 272 -11.71 10.01 18.55
C GLN A 272 -10.84 10.85 17.60
N LYS A 273 -9.52 10.89 17.83
CA LYS A 273 -8.58 11.59 16.94
C LYS A 273 -8.49 10.93 15.55
N ASP A 274 -8.47 9.60 15.49
CA ASP A 274 -8.44 8.87 14.22
C ASP A 274 -9.71 9.11 13.40
N VAL A 275 -10.89 8.99 14.03
CA VAL A 275 -12.18 9.23 13.36
C VAL A 275 -12.31 10.68 12.89
N ALA A 276 -11.99 11.65 13.76
CA ALA A 276 -12.09 13.06 13.39
C ALA A 276 -11.18 13.40 12.20
N TRP A 277 -9.93 12.93 12.23
CA TRP A 277 -8.98 13.15 11.14
C TRP A 277 -9.44 12.49 9.83
N LEU A 278 -9.92 11.24 9.87
CA LEU A 278 -10.44 10.54 8.69
C LEU A 278 -11.65 11.27 8.10
N GLN A 279 -12.63 11.61 8.94
CA GLN A 279 -13.85 12.31 8.49
C GLN A 279 -13.53 13.65 7.85
N GLU A 280 -12.67 14.45 8.49
CA GLU A 280 -12.26 15.75 7.96
C GLU A 280 -11.49 15.61 6.64
N THR A 281 -10.56 14.65 6.57
CA THR A 281 -9.71 14.44 5.39
C THR A 281 -10.50 13.91 4.20
N VAL A 282 -11.39 12.94 4.42
CA VAL A 282 -12.28 12.41 3.38
C VAL A 282 -13.23 13.52 2.90
N ALA A 283 -13.87 14.26 3.82
CA ALA A 283 -14.77 15.36 3.43
C ALA A 283 -14.04 16.46 2.63
N ARG A 284 -12.77 16.74 2.97
CA ARG A 284 -11.92 17.66 2.20
C ARG A 284 -11.64 17.14 0.79
N ILE A 285 -11.21 15.87 0.66
CA ILE A 285 -10.93 15.26 -0.65
C ILE A 285 -12.20 15.23 -1.51
N SER A 286 -13.34 14.80 -0.97
CA SER A 286 -14.60 14.75 -1.71
C SER A 286 -15.07 16.12 -2.21
N ARG A 287 -14.79 17.19 -1.47
CA ARG A 287 -15.16 18.56 -1.84
C ARG A 287 -14.19 19.18 -2.84
N ASP A 288 -12.89 19.04 -2.60
CA ASP A 288 -11.85 19.81 -3.30
C ASP A 288 -11.26 19.01 -4.48
N GLU A 289 -11.38 17.68 -4.47
CA GLU A 289 -10.76 16.73 -5.41
C GLU A 289 -11.75 15.60 -5.80
N PRO A 290 -12.93 15.91 -6.37
CA PRO A 290 -14.05 14.96 -6.48
C PRO A 290 -13.79 13.75 -7.40
N SER A 291 -12.76 13.80 -8.23
CA SER A 291 -12.33 12.68 -9.08
C SER A 291 -11.23 11.82 -8.46
N ARG A 292 -10.92 12.02 -7.17
CA ARG A 292 -9.86 11.33 -6.44
C ARG A 292 -10.43 10.05 -5.81
N ASP A 293 -9.82 8.92 -6.16
CA ASP A 293 -10.04 7.66 -5.47
C ASP A 293 -9.23 7.60 -4.18
N VAL A 294 -9.86 7.05 -3.13
CA VAL A 294 -9.26 6.96 -1.80
C VAL A 294 -9.19 5.51 -1.34
N ILE A 295 -7.98 5.08 -0.98
CA ILE A 295 -7.74 3.84 -0.24
C ILE A 295 -7.50 4.23 1.22
N ILE A 296 -8.16 3.55 2.16
CA ILE A 296 -7.97 3.77 3.59
C ILE A 296 -7.37 2.51 4.21
N PHE A 297 -6.20 2.66 4.81
CA PHE A 297 -5.48 1.63 5.52
C PHE A 297 -5.65 1.78 7.04
N THR A 298 -6.16 0.74 7.67
CA THR A 298 -6.47 0.70 9.10
C THR A 298 -6.10 -0.64 9.70
N HIS A 299 -5.69 -0.65 10.98
CA HIS A 299 -5.49 -1.88 11.72
C HIS A 299 -6.82 -2.43 12.23
N HIS A 300 -7.51 -1.70 13.13
CA HIS A 300 -8.82 -2.16 13.58
C HIS A 300 -9.88 -1.92 12.51
N ALA A 301 -10.88 -2.79 12.50
CA ALA A 301 -11.89 -2.79 11.46
C ALA A 301 -12.85 -1.57 11.59
N PRO A 302 -13.17 -0.88 10.48
CA PRO A 302 -14.12 0.25 10.45
C PRO A 302 -15.60 -0.19 10.44
N THR A 303 -15.85 -1.50 10.55
CA THR A 303 -17.15 -2.11 10.78
C THR A 303 -16.92 -3.33 11.67
N SER A 304 -17.87 -3.64 12.54
CA SER A 304 -17.87 -4.84 13.39
C SER A 304 -18.51 -6.04 12.68
N ASN A 305 -19.45 -5.76 11.79
CA ASN A 305 -20.19 -6.77 11.06
C ASN A 305 -19.36 -7.30 9.87
N GLY A 306 -19.19 -8.61 9.77
CA GLY A 306 -18.51 -9.29 8.64
C GLY A 306 -16.98 -9.18 8.60
N THR A 307 -16.37 -8.57 9.62
CA THR A 307 -14.91 -8.33 9.73
C THR A 307 -14.26 -9.07 10.90
N ALA A 308 -15.06 -9.61 11.83
CA ALA A 308 -14.62 -10.50 12.88
C ALA A 308 -14.92 -11.96 12.52
N ASP A 309 -14.10 -12.88 13.04
CA ASP A 309 -14.46 -14.31 13.07
C ASP A 309 -15.73 -14.46 13.94
N PRO A 310 -16.79 -15.15 13.48
CA PRO A 310 -18.05 -15.27 14.21
C PRO A 310 -17.90 -15.73 15.67
N LYS A 311 -16.84 -16.48 16.00
CA LYS A 311 -16.59 -16.91 17.39
C LYS A 311 -16.24 -15.76 18.34
N PHE A 312 -15.79 -14.63 17.81
CA PHE A 312 -15.44 -13.42 18.55
C PHE A 312 -16.54 -12.36 18.50
N GLU A 313 -17.67 -12.62 17.83
CA GLU A 313 -18.83 -11.73 17.88
C GLU A 313 -19.46 -11.75 19.28
N ALA A 314 -19.95 -10.59 19.73
CA ALA A 314 -20.63 -10.39 21.01
C ALA A 314 -19.84 -10.83 22.27
N GLN A 315 -18.51 -10.93 22.20
CA GLN A 315 -17.66 -11.12 23.36
C GLN A 315 -17.52 -9.80 24.14
N PRO A 316 -17.31 -9.82 25.47
CA PRO A 316 -17.11 -8.62 26.26
C PRO A 316 -15.95 -7.73 25.79
N THR A 317 -15.00 -8.29 25.03
CA THR A 317 -13.83 -7.57 24.49
C THR A 317 -13.97 -7.17 23.02
N SER A 318 -15.05 -7.52 22.33
CA SER A 318 -15.16 -7.34 20.87
C SER A 318 -15.03 -5.88 20.45
N SER A 319 -15.53 -4.94 21.25
CA SER A 319 -15.46 -3.50 20.99
C SER A 319 -14.03 -2.95 20.95
N ALA A 320 -13.03 -3.70 21.43
CA ALA A 320 -11.62 -3.30 21.36
C ALA A 320 -11.01 -3.48 19.96
N PHE A 321 -11.65 -4.23 19.06
CA PHE A 321 -11.02 -4.64 17.78
C PHE A 321 -11.74 -4.12 16.54
N ALA A 322 -12.92 -3.51 16.70
CA ALA A 322 -13.69 -2.95 15.60
C ALA A 322 -14.56 -1.80 16.10
N THR A 323 -14.87 -0.86 15.21
CA THR A 323 -15.81 0.23 15.45
C THR A 323 -16.78 0.30 14.28
N GLU A 324 -18.05 0.62 14.51
CA GLU A 324 -19.04 0.73 13.43
C GLU A 324 -19.05 2.15 12.86
N LEU A 325 -18.32 2.35 11.76
CA LEU A 325 -18.29 3.63 11.02
C LEU A 325 -18.98 3.53 9.66
N LEU A 326 -19.18 2.32 9.15
CA LEU A 326 -19.93 2.05 7.93
C LEU A 326 -21.40 1.76 8.29
N SER A 327 -22.35 2.09 7.44
CA SER A 327 -23.75 1.74 7.68
C SER A 327 -23.97 0.21 7.61
N ARG A 328 -25.05 -0.28 8.22
CA ARG A 328 -25.36 -1.73 8.33
C ARG A 328 -25.61 -2.35 6.96
N GLY A 329 -24.78 -3.33 6.58
CA GLY A 329 -24.95 -4.20 5.40
C GLY A 329 -24.43 -5.62 5.66
N ASP A 330 -24.86 -6.60 4.87
CA ASP A 330 -24.82 -8.05 5.19
C ASP A 330 -23.41 -8.70 5.23
N HIS A 331 -23.34 -9.90 5.83
CA HIS A 331 -22.13 -10.58 6.33
C HIS A 331 -21.29 -11.25 5.21
N SER A 332 -20.23 -10.60 4.71
CA SER A 332 -19.31 -11.19 3.72
C SER A 332 -17.88 -10.64 3.83
N TRP A 333 -16.87 -11.53 3.73
CA TRP A 333 -15.42 -11.23 3.75
C TRP A 333 -14.92 -10.32 2.60
N ARG A 334 -15.78 -10.08 1.61
CA ARG A 334 -15.79 -8.89 0.75
C ARG A 334 -17.16 -8.28 0.92
N THR A 335 -17.30 -7.28 1.78
CA THR A 335 -18.53 -6.50 1.80
C THR A 335 -18.30 -5.26 0.95
N GLU A 336 -19.10 -5.10 -0.08
CA GLU A 336 -19.35 -3.79 -0.67
C GLU A 336 -20.48 -3.16 0.14
N ARG A 337 -20.20 -2.04 0.81
CA ARG A 337 -21.19 -1.28 1.58
C ARG A 337 -21.24 0.13 1.05
N GLU A 338 -22.36 0.51 0.44
CA GLU A 338 -22.55 1.85 -0.13
C GLU A 338 -21.44 2.24 -1.14
N GLY A 339 -20.95 1.27 -1.93
CA GLY A 339 -19.85 1.48 -2.87
C GLY A 339 -18.44 1.43 -2.26
N ILE A 340 -18.32 1.21 -0.94
CA ILE A 340 -17.04 1.02 -0.24
C ILE A 340 -16.72 -0.47 -0.19
N ARG A 341 -15.53 -0.86 -0.69
CA ARG A 341 -15.05 -2.24 -0.66
C ARG A 341 -14.10 -2.45 0.52
N VAL A 342 -14.44 -3.35 1.43
CA VAL A 342 -13.61 -3.69 2.60
C VAL A 342 -12.85 -5.00 2.37
N TYR A 343 -11.55 -5.02 2.70
CA TYR A 343 -10.68 -6.18 2.55
C TYR A 343 -9.84 -6.40 3.81
N SER A 344 -9.57 -7.66 4.15
CA SER A 344 -8.67 -8.06 5.24
C SER A 344 -7.72 -9.17 4.80
N ASN A 345 -6.52 -9.27 5.36
CA ASN A 345 -5.58 -10.38 5.11
C ASN A 345 -4.78 -10.75 6.35
N GLN A 346 -5.48 -10.95 7.47
CA GLN A 346 -4.87 -11.24 8.75
C GLN A 346 -4.25 -12.63 8.73
N ARG A 347 -2.96 -12.74 9.07
CA ARG A 347 -2.35 -14.05 9.35
C ARG A 347 -2.84 -14.56 10.69
N GLY A 348 -2.71 -13.76 11.74
CA GLY A 348 -2.93 -14.17 13.13
C GLY A 348 -1.79 -15.04 13.66
N TYR A 349 -1.94 -15.54 14.88
CA TYR A 349 -0.92 -16.32 15.59
C TYR A 349 -0.67 -17.71 14.97
N ALA A 350 0.53 -18.25 15.21
CA ALA A 350 0.97 -19.57 14.76
C ALA A 350 0.91 -19.71 13.22
N GLY A 351 0.56 -20.89 12.70
CA GLY A 351 0.58 -21.20 11.26
C GLY A 351 -0.40 -20.40 10.38
N GLY A 352 -1.07 -19.39 10.95
CA GLY A 352 -2.07 -18.55 10.30
C GLY A 352 -3.50 -19.07 10.45
N LYS A 353 -4.47 -18.16 10.28
CA LYS A 353 -5.91 -18.47 10.22
C LYS A 353 -6.28 -19.01 8.83
N GLN A 354 -7.37 -19.78 8.77
CA GLN A 354 -7.97 -20.21 7.51
C GLN A 354 -8.35 -18.98 6.66
N GLY A 355 -7.93 -18.96 5.39
CA GLY A 355 -8.22 -17.86 4.46
C GLY A 355 -7.12 -16.79 4.36
N TYR A 356 -6.09 -16.85 5.20
CA TYR A 356 -4.88 -16.06 5.00
C TYR A 356 -4.19 -16.47 3.69
N ASN A 357 -3.80 -15.49 2.87
CA ASN A 357 -3.03 -15.73 1.66
C ASN A 357 -1.84 -14.76 1.62
N PRO A 358 -0.59 -15.24 1.73
CA PRO A 358 0.59 -14.37 1.71
C PRO A 358 0.77 -13.63 0.38
N GLY A 359 0.15 -14.09 -0.71
CA GLY A 359 0.14 -13.43 -2.02
C GLY A 359 -1.12 -12.61 -2.32
N LYS A 360 -1.96 -12.30 -1.31
CA LYS A 360 -3.18 -11.51 -1.54
C LYS A 360 -2.80 -10.10 -1.99
N SER A 361 -3.19 -9.77 -3.22
CA SER A 361 -2.99 -8.45 -3.81
C SER A 361 -4.31 -7.87 -4.30
N LEU A 362 -4.43 -6.55 -4.20
CA LEU A 362 -5.53 -5.77 -4.75
C LEU A 362 -5.01 -4.87 -5.86
N THR A 363 -5.79 -4.77 -6.92
CA THR A 363 -5.41 -4.10 -8.14
C THR A 363 -6.37 -2.95 -8.40
N PHE A 364 -5.82 -1.76 -8.60
CA PHE A 364 -6.59 -0.53 -8.78
C PHE A 364 -6.35 0.02 -10.20
N PRO A 365 -7.41 0.20 -11.02
CA PRO A 365 -7.34 0.88 -12.32
C PRO A 365 -7.22 2.42 -12.17
N GLU A 366 -6.72 3.12 -13.18
CA GLU A 366 -6.58 4.59 -13.34
C GLU A 366 -7.17 4.71 -14.70
N GLU A 367 -8.41 5.18 -14.63
CA GLU A 367 -9.18 5.52 -15.79
C GLU A 367 -8.76 6.91 -16.29
#